data_AF-A0A529FHF6-F1
#
_entry.id   AF-A0A529FHF6-F1
#
_cell.length_a   1.000
_cell.length_b   1.000
_cell.length_c   1.000
_cell.angle_alpha   90.00
_cell.angle_beta   90.00
_cell.angle_gamma   90.00
#
_symmetry.space_group_name_H-M   'P 1'
#
loop_
_entity.id
_entity.type
_entity.pdbx_description
1 polymer ?
#
loop_
_entity_poly.entity_id
_entity_poly.type
_entity_poly.pdbx_seq_one_letter_code
_entity_poly.pdbx_strand_id
1 'polypeptide(L)'
;FMVGATMMESQSGGPITVRSVMELLGTACALHPAFGEAGIVETGVGIRPAFSDNLPRVETHGSTIAINGLYRHGFLLAPTMAREAAEIVFSQDKPLESTHETDRQRRSA
;
A
#
# COMPACT_ATOMS: atom_id res chain seq x y z
N PHE A 1 -19.56 -7.59 6.86
CA PHE A 1 -18.65 -7.66 5.69
C PHE A 1 -17.73 -6.45 5.71
N MET A 2 -16.51 -6.58 5.18
CA MET A 2 -15.68 -5.40 4.86
C MET A 2 -15.91 -5.07 3.39
N VAL A 3 -16.40 -3.86 3.11
CA VAL A 3 -16.67 -3.38 1.77
C VAL A 3 -15.68 -2.27 1.48
N GLY A 4 -14.95 -2.40 0.39
CA GLY A 4 -13.87 -1.48 0.04
C GLY A 4 -13.25 -1.82 -1.31
N ALA A 5 -12.37 -0.98 -1.83
CA ALA A 5 -11.98 0.32 -1.30
C ALA A 5 -11.89 1.34 -2.43
N THR A 6 -12.05 2.62 -2.11
CA THR A 6 -11.81 3.69 -3.07
C THR A 6 -10.33 3.80 -3.43
N MET A 7 -10.04 4.20 -4.65
CA MET A 7 -8.69 4.51 -5.12
C MET A 7 -8.63 5.98 -5.51
N MET A 8 -7.96 6.79 -4.70
CA MET A 8 -7.79 8.22 -4.93
C MET A 8 -6.30 8.55 -4.80
N GLU A 9 -5.74 9.22 -5.79
CA GLU A 9 -4.39 9.78 -5.69
C GLU A 9 -4.46 11.07 -4.87
N SER A 10 -4.12 10.96 -3.59
CA SER A 10 -4.18 12.09 -2.66
C SER A 10 -3.21 11.88 -1.50
N GLN A 11 -2.67 13.00 -1.00
CA GLN A 11 -1.94 13.05 0.27
C GLN A 11 -2.84 13.45 1.44
N SER A 12 -4.15 13.64 1.21
CA SER A 12 -5.09 14.10 2.22
C SER A 12 -5.47 12.96 3.17
N GLY A 13 -5.14 13.13 4.46
CA GLY A 13 -5.68 12.31 5.56
C GLY A 13 -7.00 12.85 6.11
N GLY A 14 -7.74 13.62 5.29
CA GLY A 14 -8.97 14.27 5.67
C GLY A 14 -10.13 13.30 5.94
N PRO A 15 -11.29 13.84 6.35
CA PRO A 15 -12.47 13.02 6.62
C PRO A 15 -12.99 12.31 5.37
N ILE A 16 -13.78 11.27 5.59
CA ILE A 16 -14.52 10.57 4.54
C ILE A 16 -15.42 11.54 3.77
N THR A 17 -15.46 11.43 2.44
CA THR A 17 -16.35 12.25 1.60
C THR A 17 -17.68 11.55 1.33
N VAL A 18 -18.75 12.35 1.19
CA VAL A 18 -20.09 11.85 0.81
C VAL A 18 -20.03 11.10 -0.53
N ARG A 19 -19.30 11.62 -1.51
CA ARG A 19 -19.15 10.98 -2.82
C ARG A 19 -18.56 9.57 -2.69
N SER A 20 -17.44 9.43 -1.98
CA SER A 20 -16.75 8.15 -1.79
C SER A 20 -17.66 7.10 -1.14
N VAL A 21 -18.46 7.49 -0.15
CA VAL A 21 -19.40 6.58 0.52
C VAL A 21 -20.54 6.18 -0.41
N MET A 22 -21.15 7.15 -1.09
CA MET A 22 -22.28 6.87 -2.00
C MET A 22 -21.87 5.96 -3.15
N GLU A 23 -20.70 6.18 -3.76
CA GLU A 23 -20.17 5.33 -4.82
C GLU A 23 -19.90 3.90 -4.33
N LEU A 24 -19.25 3.76 -3.17
CA LEU A 24 -18.90 2.46 -2.60
C LEU A 24 -20.14 1.64 -2.20
N LEU A 25 -21.07 2.26 -1.46
CA LEU A 25 -22.28 1.58 -1.00
C LEU A 25 -23.27 1.33 -2.14
N GLY A 26 -23.40 2.29 -3.07
CA GLY A 26 -24.20 2.10 -4.28
C GLY A 26 -23.72 0.91 -5.10
N THR A 27 -22.40 0.76 -5.26
CA THR A 27 -21.80 -0.40 -5.93
C THR A 27 -22.07 -1.70 -5.17
N ALA A 28 -21.95 -1.70 -3.83
CA ALA A 28 -22.24 -2.88 -3.03
C ALA A 28 -23.71 -3.34 -3.16
N CYS A 29 -24.66 -2.40 -3.09
CA CYS A 29 -26.07 -2.70 -3.28
C CYS A 29 -26.40 -3.18 -4.70
N ALA A 30 -25.69 -2.65 -5.72
CA ALA A 30 -25.81 -3.13 -7.09
C ALA A 30 -25.27 -4.56 -7.28
N LEU A 31 -24.23 -4.94 -6.53
CA LEU A 31 -23.68 -6.30 -6.56
C LEU A 31 -24.61 -7.31 -5.87
N HIS A 32 -25.22 -6.93 -4.74
CA HIS A 32 -26.15 -7.81 -4.04
C HIS A 32 -27.19 -7.02 -3.21
N PRO A 33 -28.50 -7.25 -3.40
CA PRO A 33 -29.55 -6.47 -2.76
C PRO A 33 -29.55 -6.55 -1.23
N ALA A 34 -29.05 -7.65 -0.64
CA ALA A 34 -28.94 -7.77 0.81
C ALA A 34 -28.03 -6.71 1.48
N PHE A 35 -27.17 -6.02 0.72
CA PHE A 35 -26.42 -4.89 1.25
C PHE A 35 -27.29 -3.66 1.55
N GLY A 36 -28.49 -3.54 0.95
CA GLY A 36 -29.41 -2.42 1.21
C GLY A 36 -29.97 -2.39 2.63
N GLU A 37 -30.07 -3.55 3.28
CA GLU A 37 -30.56 -3.71 4.66
C GLU A 37 -29.40 -3.91 5.66
N ALA A 38 -28.15 -3.85 5.21
CA ALA A 38 -26.99 -4.10 6.05
C ALA A 38 -26.70 -2.91 6.97
N GLY A 39 -26.48 -3.16 8.26
CA GLY A 39 -26.04 -2.15 9.21
C GLY A 39 -24.59 -1.72 8.98
N ILE A 40 -24.33 -0.41 8.99
CA ILE A 40 -22.97 0.15 8.98
C ILE A 40 -22.42 0.09 10.40
N VAL A 41 -21.41 -0.75 10.62
CA VAL A 41 -20.76 -0.93 11.94
C VAL A 41 -19.62 0.06 12.13
N GLU A 42 -18.81 0.25 11.08
CA GLU A 42 -17.63 1.11 11.11
C GLU A 42 -17.41 1.71 9.72
N THR A 43 -16.86 2.92 9.69
CA THR A 43 -16.32 3.52 8.46
C THR A 43 -14.91 4.04 8.73
N GLY A 44 -14.04 3.93 7.74
CA GLY A 44 -12.63 4.30 7.88
C GLY A 44 -12.03 4.82 6.58
N VAL A 45 -11.00 5.65 6.73
CA VAL A 45 -10.18 6.17 5.64
C VAL A 45 -8.72 6.10 6.05
N GLY A 46 -7.83 5.89 5.08
CA GLY A 46 -6.40 5.85 5.32
C GLY A 46 -5.62 6.11 4.04
N ILE A 47 -4.45 6.72 4.20
CA ILE A 47 -3.48 6.91 3.12
C ILE A 47 -2.69 5.61 2.97
N ARG A 48 -2.51 5.17 1.73
CA ARG A 48 -1.62 4.05 1.39
C ARG A 48 -0.30 4.62 0.90
N PRO A 49 0.80 4.51 1.67
CA PRO A 49 2.10 5.01 1.22
C PRO A 49 2.57 4.26 -0.03
N ALA A 50 2.95 5.00 -1.06
CA ALA A 50 3.45 4.49 -2.32
C ALA A 50 4.53 5.42 -2.86
N PHE A 51 5.55 4.85 -3.49
CA PHE A 51 6.45 5.59 -4.37
C PHE A 51 5.80 5.79 -5.74
N SER A 52 6.37 6.64 -6.59
CA SER A 52 5.84 6.94 -7.93
C SER A 52 5.74 5.71 -8.85
N ASP A 53 6.54 4.67 -8.59
CA ASP A 53 6.52 3.40 -9.32
C ASP A 53 5.62 2.33 -8.66
N ASN A 54 5.02 2.63 -7.50
CA ASN A 54 4.24 1.71 -6.67
C ASN A 54 4.98 0.43 -6.24
N LEU A 55 6.32 0.46 -6.20
CA LEU A 55 7.14 -0.66 -5.74
C LEU A 55 7.60 -0.41 -4.29
N PRO A 56 7.45 -1.37 -3.37
CA PRO A 56 7.95 -1.24 -2.01
C PRO A 56 9.47 -1.28 -1.97
N ARG A 57 10.07 -0.61 -0.98
CA ARG A 57 11.53 -0.55 -0.81
C ARG A 57 11.90 -0.64 0.67
N VAL A 58 13.01 -1.31 0.94
CA VAL A 58 13.77 -1.20 2.18
C VAL A 58 15.01 -0.36 1.88
N GLU A 59 15.07 0.85 2.40
CA GLU A 59 16.16 1.78 2.13
C GLU A 59 16.99 2.04 3.39
N THR A 60 18.31 2.14 3.23
CA THR A 60 19.24 2.47 4.31
C THR A 60 19.75 3.89 4.15
N HIS A 61 19.57 4.70 5.18
CA HIS A 61 20.00 6.09 5.27
C HIS A 61 20.90 6.25 6.50
N GLY A 62 22.21 6.07 6.33
CA GLY A 62 23.16 6.03 7.44
C GLY A 62 22.90 4.85 8.37
N SER A 63 22.58 5.12 9.64
CA SER A 63 22.20 4.10 10.63
C SER A 63 20.69 3.83 10.69
N THR A 64 19.90 4.45 9.81
CA THR A 64 18.44 4.30 9.78
C THR A 64 18.02 3.40 8.63
N ILE A 65 17.14 2.45 8.89
CA ILE A 65 16.49 1.63 7.86
C ILE A 65 15.02 2.04 7.80
N ALA A 66 14.54 2.34 6.59
CA ALA A 66 13.15 2.70 6.33
C ALA A 66 12.51 1.63 5.42
N ILE A 67 11.34 1.15 5.81
CA ILE A 67 10.49 0.28 4.98
C ILE A 67 9.29 1.11 4.54
N ASN A 68 9.07 1.27 3.24
CA ASN A 68 7.96 2.08 2.73
C ASN A 68 7.47 1.60 1.35
N GLY A 69 6.39 2.21 0.84
CA GLY A 69 5.90 2.00 -0.52
C GLY A 69 5.02 0.77 -0.72
N LEU A 70 4.51 0.14 0.34
CA LEU A 70 3.77 -1.12 0.23
C LEU A 70 2.38 -0.99 -0.41
N TYR A 71 1.85 0.23 -0.55
CA TYR A 71 0.57 0.52 -1.18
C TYR A 71 -0.57 -0.43 -0.73
N ARG A 72 -1.19 -1.16 -1.67
CA ARG A 72 -2.28 -2.14 -1.42
C ARG A 72 -1.78 -3.52 -0.99
N HIS A 73 -0.47 -3.70 -0.86
CA HIS A 73 0.19 -4.97 -0.63
C HIS A 73 0.86 -5.05 0.75
N GLY A 74 0.59 -4.08 1.64
CA GLY A 74 1.17 -4.02 2.99
C GLY A 74 1.06 -5.31 3.77
N PHE A 75 -0.15 -5.89 3.85
CA PHE A 75 -0.36 -7.14 4.59
C PHE A 75 0.39 -8.33 3.97
N LEU A 76 0.35 -8.44 2.65
CA LEU A 76 0.95 -9.57 1.92
C LEU A 76 2.48 -9.53 1.94
N LEU A 77 3.08 -8.35 1.76
CA LEU A 77 4.52 -8.17 1.61
C LEU A 77 5.24 -7.88 2.92
N ALA A 78 4.53 -7.52 3.99
CA ALA A 78 5.13 -7.20 5.29
C ALA A 78 6.14 -8.25 5.79
N PRO A 79 5.86 -9.58 5.76
CA PRO A 79 6.81 -10.56 6.25
C PRO A 79 8.13 -10.56 5.46
N THR A 80 8.06 -10.43 4.14
CA THR A 80 9.25 -10.41 3.27
C THR A 80 10.05 -9.14 3.47
N MET A 81 9.39 -7.98 3.54
CA MET A 81 10.04 -6.68 3.77
C MET A 81 10.70 -6.62 5.15
N ALA A 82 10.06 -7.20 6.17
CA ALA A 82 10.63 -7.30 7.50
C ALA A 82 11.88 -8.19 7.54
N ARG A 83 11.88 -9.30 6.79
CA ARG A 83 13.05 -10.17 6.66
C ARG A 83 14.22 -9.45 5.99
N GLU A 84 13.97 -8.75 4.88
CA GLU A 84 14.99 -7.95 4.19
C GLU A 84 15.61 -6.89 5.12
N ALA A 85 14.77 -6.14 5.85
CA ALA A 85 15.25 -5.18 6.83
C ALA A 85 16.07 -5.84 7.95
N ALA A 86 15.65 -7.00 8.47
CA ALA A 86 16.39 -7.74 9.47
C ALA A 86 17.75 -8.23 8.93
N GLU A 87 17.79 -8.70 7.68
CA GLU A 87 19.03 -9.09 7.02
C GLU A 87 20.01 -7.91 6.96
N ILE A 88 19.55 -6.70 6.64
CA ILE A 88 20.41 -5.49 6.64
C ILE A 88 20.91 -5.16 8.07
N VAL A 89 20.05 -5.28 9.09
CA VAL A 89 20.42 -5.00 10.49
C VAL A 89 21.49 -5.96 10.99
N PHE A 90 21.32 -7.26 10.70
CA PHE A 90 22.13 -8.32 11.31
C PHE A 90 23.27 -8.83 10.41
N SER A 91 23.29 -8.51 9.11
CA SER A 91 24.29 -9.02 8.14
C SER A 91 25.37 -8.00 7.78
N GLN A 92 25.72 -7.08 8.69
CA GLN A 92 26.76 -6.06 8.53
C GLN A 92 28.18 -6.61 8.17
N ASP A 93 28.34 -7.94 8.08
CA ASP A 93 29.59 -8.65 7.74
C ASP A 93 29.61 -9.33 6.35
N LYS A 94 28.60 -9.15 5.48
CA LYS A 94 28.62 -9.73 4.11
C LYS A 94 28.66 -8.67 3.01
N PRO A 95 29.47 -8.85 1.94
CA PRO A 95 29.49 -7.93 0.80
C PRO A 95 28.12 -7.91 0.11
N LEU A 96 27.57 -6.71 -0.10
CA LEU A 96 26.31 -6.47 -0.79
C LEU A 96 26.39 -6.97 -2.24
N GLU A 97 25.72 -8.08 -2.56
CA GLU A 97 25.31 -8.34 -3.93
C GLU A 97 24.11 -7.45 -4.24
N SER A 98 24.33 -6.43 -5.07
CA SER A 98 23.28 -5.51 -5.50
C SER A 98 22.31 -6.23 -6.44
N THR A 99 21.19 -6.73 -5.92
CA THR A 99 20.06 -7.17 -6.77
C THR A 99 19.03 -6.04 -6.91
N HIS A 100 19.42 -4.98 -7.61
CA HIS A 100 18.46 -4.03 -8.18
C HIS A 100 18.62 -4.01 -9.71
N GLU A 101 18.25 -5.11 -10.36
CA GLU A 101 17.93 -5.06 -11.79
C GLU A 101 16.53 -4.48 -11.97
N THR A 102 16.42 -3.15 -11.92
CA THR A 102 15.43 -2.44 -12.76
C THR A 102 15.91 -1.03 -13.07
N ASP A 103 17.02 -0.91 -13.79
CA ASP A 103 17.36 0.36 -14.44
C ASP A 103 18.03 0.10 -15.80
N ARG A 104 17.20 -0.13 -16.82
CA ARG A 104 17.43 0.14 -18.26
C ARG A 104 16.40 -0.61 -19.11
N GLN A 105 15.22 -0.02 -19.29
CA GLN A 105 14.47 -0.09 -20.57
C GLN A 105 13.19 0.74 -20.49
N ARG A 106 13.32 2.04 -20.76
CA ARG A 106 12.34 2.86 -21.50
C ARG A 106 12.97 4.20 -21.88
N ARG A 107 13.93 4.13 -22.79
CA ARG A 107 14.30 5.25 -23.69
C ARG A 107 14.20 4.75 -25.12
N SER A 108 12.98 4.65 -25.64
CA SER A 108 12.65 4.68 -27.08
C SER A 108 11.18 4.30 -27.32
N ALA A 109 10.34 5.30 -27.50
CA ALA A 109 9.25 5.40 -28.49
C ALA A 109 8.52 6.72 -28.26
#